data_AF-A0A126QTJ8-F1
#
_entry.id   AF-A0A126QTJ8-F1
#
_cell.length_a   1.000
_cell.length_b   1.000
_cell.length_c   1.000
_cell.angle_alpha   90.00
_cell.angle_beta   90.00
_cell.angle_gamma   90.00
#
_symmetry.space_group_name_H-M   'P 1'
#
loop_
_entity.id
_entity.type
_entity.pdbx_description
1 polymer ?
#
loop_
_entity_poly.entity_id
_entity_poly.type
_entity_poly.pdbx_seq_one_letter_code
_entity_poly.pdbx_strand_id
1 'polypeptide(L)'
;MDFVSLVVVAFAIVMLIAGLLAAFFGSGRAKAFGALMAVIGIALLGIWIWLCGFSDIAVFADVNLWDVFIDGIINLIGILVGALIAVGIFLVVVLKS
;
A
#
# COMPACT_ATOMS: atom_id res chain seq x y z
N MET A 1 -7.87 -16.28 5.67
CA MET A 1 -8.69 -15.66 4.59
C MET A 1 -8.19 -14.23 4.40
N ASP A 2 -6.87 -14.11 4.24
CA ASP A 2 -6.14 -12.90 4.63
C ASP A 2 -5.67 -12.07 3.44
N PHE A 3 -5.79 -12.62 2.22
CA PHE A 3 -5.27 -11.99 1.01
C PHE A 3 -6.00 -10.68 0.69
N VAL A 4 -7.33 -10.64 0.77
CA VAL A 4 -8.10 -9.40 0.50
C VAL A 4 -7.77 -8.33 1.54
N SER A 5 -7.70 -8.72 2.80
CA SER A 5 -7.30 -7.84 3.90
C SER A 5 -5.89 -7.27 3.68
N LEU A 6 -4.94 -8.14 3.32
CA LEU A 6 -3.56 -7.77 3.02
C LEU A 6 -3.45 -6.83 1.81
N VAL A 7 -4.20 -7.10 0.74
CA VAL A 7 -4.23 -6.24 -0.45
C VAL A 7 -4.79 -4.85 -0.11
N VAL A 8 -5.88 -4.78 0.66
CA VAL A 8 -6.50 -3.50 1.06
C VAL A 8 -5.53 -2.70 1.94
N VAL A 9 -4.89 -3.33 2.92
CA VAL A 9 -3.89 -2.67 3.79
C VAL A 9 -2.69 -2.20 2.99
N ALA A 10 -2.10 -3.07 2.18
CA ALA A 10 -0.95 -2.72 1.35
C ALA A 10 -1.28 -1.56 0.40
N PHE A 11 -2.44 -1.62 -0.26
CA PHE A 11 -2.91 -0.55 -1.14
C PHE A 11 -3.10 0.78 -0.39
N ALA A 12 -3.76 0.74 0.77
CA ALA A 12 -4.03 1.95 1.55
C ALA A 12 -2.73 2.58 2.08
N ILE A 13 -1.78 1.77 2.55
CA ILE A 13 -0.45 2.24 3.00
C ILE A 13 0.34 2.83 1.82
N VAL A 14 0.41 2.14 0.68
CA VAL A 14 1.13 2.63 -0.49
C VAL A 14 0.51 3.91 -1.03
N MET A 15 -0.82 3.98 -1.13
CA MET A 15 -1.53 5.18 -1.56
C MET A 15 -1.31 6.34 -0.58
N LEU A 16 -1.29 6.07 0.72
CA LEU A 16 -1.02 7.08 1.73
C LEU A 16 0.40 7.63 1.59
N ILE A 17 1.41 6.77 1.51
CA ILE A 17 2.81 7.16 1.39
C ILE A 17 3.04 7.90 0.07
N ALA A 18 2.59 7.34 -1.06
CA ALA A 18 2.73 7.97 -2.37
C ALA A 18 1.98 9.30 -2.45
N GLY A 19 0.78 9.36 -1.86
CA GLY A 19 -0.02 10.57 -1.77
C GLY A 19 0.66 11.66 -0.94
N LEU A 20 1.18 11.32 0.24
CA LEU A 20 1.94 12.25 1.09
C LEU A 20 3.18 12.76 0.36
N LEU A 21 3.97 11.88 -0.25
CA LEU A 21 5.15 12.28 -1.00
C LEU A 21 4.79 13.19 -2.19
N ALA A 22 3.72 12.89 -2.94
CA ALA A 22 3.24 13.74 -4.02
C ALA A 22 2.67 15.08 -3.51
N ALA A 23 2.03 15.11 -2.34
CA ALA A 23 1.50 16.32 -1.72
C ALA A 23 2.62 17.23 -1.18
N PHE A 24 3.74 16.67 -0.71
CA PHE A 24 4.86 17.44 -0.19
C PHE A 24 5.85 17.85 -1.28
N PHE A 25 6.19 16.95 -2.20
CA PHE A 25 7.23 17.15 -3.22
C PHE A 25 6.69 17.49 -4.62
N GLY A 26 5.39 17.33 -4.87
CA GLY A 26 4.77 17.64 -6.15
C GLY A 26 4.61 19.13 -6.40
N SER A 27 4.65 19.54 -7.67
CA SER A 27 4.40 20.91 -8.12
C SER A 27 3.07 21.01 -8.90
N GLY A 28 2.38 22.15 -8.74
CA GLY A 28 1.11 22.44 -9.44
C GLY A 28 0.03 21.39 -9.19
N ARG A 29 -0.47 20.77 -10.27
CA ARG A 29 -1.57 19.78 -10.22
C ARG A 29 -1.17 18.48 -9.51
N ALA A 30 0.10 18.06 -9.62
CA ALA A 30 0.57 16.84 -8.97
C ALA A 30 0.43 16.90 -7.44
N LYS A 31 0.59 18.09 -6.86
CA LYS A 31 0.42 18.34 -5.42
C LYS A 31 -1.01 18.09 -4.95
N ALA A 32 -2.00 18.57 -5.72
CA ALA A 32 -3.41 18.43 -5.41
C ALA A 32 -3.87 16.96 -5.49
N PHE A 33 -3.44 16.25 -6.54
CA PHE A 33 -3.72 14.80 -6.66
C PHE A 33 -3.00 13.99 -5.57
N GLY A 34 -1.78 14.37 -5.19
CA GLY A 34 -1.08 13.78 -4.04
C GLY A 34 -1.88 13.90 -2.75
N ALA A 35 -2.37 15.10 -2.44
CA ALA A 35 -3.18 15.33 -1.25
C ALA A 35 -4.48 14.51 -1.27
N LEU A 36 -5.15 14.42 -2.43
CA LEU A 36 -6.34 13.60 -2.59
C LEU A 36 -6.05 12.11 -2.37
N MET A 37 -4.96 11.59 -2.95
CA MET A 37 -4.53 10.20 -2.73
C MET A 37 -4.23 9.92 -1.26
N ALA A 38 -3.57 10.85 -0.56
CA ALA A 38 -3.30 10.69 0.87
C ALA A 38 -4.60 10.60 1.67
N VAL A 39 -5.57 11.46 1.41
CA VAL A 39 -6.88 11.44 2.09
C VAL A 39 -7.63 10.14 1.84
N ILE A 40 -7.64 9.65 0.60
CA ILE A 40 -8.27 8.36 0.26
C ILE A 40 -7.54 7.20 0.95
N GLY A 41 -6.21 7.22 1.01
CA GLY A 41 -5.42 6.23 1.74
C GLY A 41 -5.75 6.19 3.24
N ILE A 42 -5.90 7.35 3.88
CA ILE A 42 -6.34 7.45 5.29
C ILE A 42 -7.75 6.87 5.45
N ALA A 43 -8.68 7.26 4.58
CA ALA A 43 -10.06 6.78 4.64
C ALA A 43 -10.15 5.26 4.49
N LEU A 44 -9.38 4.67 3.56
CA LEU A 44 -9.32 3.23 3.35
C LEU A 44 -8.71 2.49 4.55
N LEU A 45 -7.64 3.01 5.16
CA LEU A 45 -7.10 2.44 6.40
C LEU A 45 -8.13 2.51 7.54
N GLY A 46 -8.82 3.64 7.69
CA GLY A 46 -9.85 3.81 8.72
C GLY A 46 -11.01 2.82 8.55
N ILE A 47 -11.50 2.66 7.31
CA ILE A 47 -12.55 1.69 6.97
C ILE A 47 -12.05 0.26 7.24
N TRP A 48 -10.82 -0.06 6.86
CA TRP A 48 -10.26 -1.40 7.09
C TRP A 48 -10.13 -1.74 8.58
N ILE A 49 -9.60 -0.82 9.39
CA ILE A 49 -9.52 -0.98 10.85
C ILE A 49 -10.91 -1.18 11.45
N TRP A 50 -11.90 -0.40 10.99
CA TRP A 50 -13.27 -0.53 11.45
C TRP A 50 -13.88 -1.89 11.06
N LEU A 51 -13.64 -2.34 9.82
CA LEU A 51 -14.13 -3.65 9.33
C LEU A 51 -13.52 -4.82 10.11
N CYS A 52 -12.23 -4.77 10.44
CA CYS A 52 -11.56 -5.85 11.14
C CYS A 52 -11.79 -5.81 12.67
N GLY A 53 -12.02 -4.64 13.26
CA GLY A 53 -12.18 -4.49 14.71
C GLY A 53 -13.63 -4.48 15.22
N PHE A 54 -14.59 -4.03 14.39
CA PHE A 54 -15.96 -3.74 14.84
C PHE A 54 -17.06 -4.28 13.93
N SER A 55 -16.72 -4.95 12.81
CA SER A 55 -17.74 -5.54 11.93
C SER A 55 -17.90 -7.04 12.17
N ASP A 56 -19.13 -7.54 12.06
CA ASP A 56 -19.45 -8.98 12.07
C ASP A 56 -19.31 -9.63 10.68
N ILE A 57 -18.64 -8.96 9.74
CA ILE A 57 -18.42 -9.49 8.40
C ILE A 57 -17.35 -10.57 8.50
N ALA A 58 -17.75 -11.84 8.36
CA ALA A 58 -16.88 -13.02 8.49
C ALA A 58 -15.57 -12.96 7.67
N VAL A 59 -15.56 -12.19 6.56
CA VAL A 59 -14.38 -11.98 5.71
C VAL A 59 -13.29 -11.14 6.41
N PHE A 60 -13.65 -10.29 7.37
CA PHE A 60 -12.75 -9.35 8.06
C PHE A 60 -12.69 -9.57 9.58
N ALA A 61 -13.72 -10.16 10.18
CA ALA A 61 -13.85 -10.32 11.64
C ALA A 61 -12.98 -11.44 12.25
N ASP A 62 -12.60 -12.44 11.46
CA ASP A 62 -11.84 -13.63 11.91
C ASP A 62 -10.33 -13.50 11.65
N VAL A 63 -9.86 -12.26 11.50
CA VAL A 63 -8.49 -11.96 11.06
C VAL A 63 -7.73 -11.29 12.20
N ASN A 64 -6.55 -11.82 12.54
CA ASN A 64 -5.66 -11.16 13.49
C ASN A 64 -5.09 -9.89 12.84
N LEU A 65 -5.61 -8.73 13.29
CA LEU A 65 -5.20 -7.39 12.87
C LEU A 65 -3.69 -7.19 12.87
N TRP A 66 -3.00 -7.71 13.89
CA TRP A 66 -1.56 -7.48 14.08
C TRP A 66 -0.73 -8.32 13.12
N ASP A 67 -1.10 -9.58 12.92
CA ASP A 67 -0.41 -10.49 11.99
C ASP A 67 -0.57 -9.99 10.55
N VAL A 68 -1.78 -9.60 10.14
CA VAL A 68 -2.01 -9.08 8.77
C VAL A 68 -1.29 -7.76 8.52
N PHE A 69 -1.18 -6.90 9.52
CA PHE A 69 -0.43 -5.65 9.38
C PHE A 69 1.08 -5.92 9.18
N ILE A 70 1.66 -6.81 9.99
CA ILE A 70 3.07 -7.19 9.88
C ILE A 70 3.35 -7.92 8.56
N ASP A 71 2.53 -8.91 8.22
CA ASP A 71 2.65 -9.65 6.96
C ASP A 71 2.48 -8.71 5.76
N GLY A 72 1.58 -7.72 5.86
CA GLY A 72 1.42 -6.68 4.86
C GLY A 72 2.70 -5.87 4.65
N ILE A 73 3.38 -5.46 5.72
CA ILE A 73 4.66 -4.73 5.64
C ILE A 73 5.77 -5.61 5.05
N ILE A 74 5.92 -6.85 5.53
CA ILE A 74 6.94 -7.79 5.05
C ILE A 74 6.75 -8.06 3.56
N ASN A 75 5.51 -8.33 3.14
CA ASN A 75 5.17 -8.55 1.75
C ASN A 75 5.42 -7.30 0.90
N LEU A 76 5.11 -6.10 1.41
CA LEU A 76 5.41 -4.85 0.71
C LEU A 76 6.92 -4.67 0.47
N ILE A 77 7.74 -4.93 1.48
CA ILE A 77 9.21 -4.89 1.35
C ILE A 77 9.67 -5.93 0.32
N GLY A 78 9.14 -7.16 0.38
CA GLY A 78 9.46 -8.22 -0.59
C GLY A 78 9.15 -7.81 -2.03
N ILE A 79 8.00 -7.18 -2.27
CA ILE A 79 7.61 -6.65 -3.58
C ILE A 79 8.57 -5.55 -4.04
N LEU A 80 8.94 -4.60 -3.17
CA LEU A 80 9.88 -3.53 -3.52
C LEU A 80 11.26 -4.08 -3.90
N VAL A 81 11.78 -5.04 -3.13
CA VAL A 81 13.06 -5.69 -3.42
C VAL A 81 12.99 -6.45 -4.76
N GLY A 82 11.94 -7.25 -4.96
CA GLY A 82 11.73 -7.98 -6.22
C GLY A 82 11.62 -7.04 -7.43
N ALA A 83 10.90 -5.93 -7.30
CA ALA A 83 10.77 -4.91 -8.33
C ALA A 83 12.11 -4.25 -8.66
N LEU A 84 12.91 -3.87 -7.66
CA LEU A 84 14.23 -3.27 -7.87
C LEU A 84 15.20 -4.23 -8.56
N ILE A 85 15.20 -5.51 -8.18
CA ILE A 85 16.01 -6.53 -8.85
C ILE A 85 15.59 -6.69 -10.31
N ALA A 86 14.29 -6.79 -10.58
CA ALA A 86 13.77 -6.93 -11.93
C ALA A 86 14.15 -5.73 -12.82
N VAL A 87 13.99 -4.51 -12.30
CA VAL A 87 14.43 -3.27 -12.97
C VAL A 87 15.94 -3.27 -13.20
N GLY A 88 16.74 -3.68 -12.21
CA GLY A 88 18.20 -3.75 -12.34
C GLY A 88 18.66 -4.70 -13.44
N ILE A 89 18.08 -5.90 -13.51
CA ILE A 89 18.37 -6.88 -14.57
C ILE A 89 17.97 -6.31 -15.93
N PHE A 90 16.78 -5.74 -16.04
CA PHE A 90 16.28 -5.12 -17.26
C PHE A 90 17.22 -4.01 -17.77
N LEU A 91 17.65 -3.10 -16.89
CA LEU A 91 18.56 -2.02 -17.24
C LEU A 91 19.92 -2.55 -17.71
N VAL A 92 20.49 -3.55 -17.03
CA VAL A 92 21.77 -4.16 -17.45
C VAL A 92 21.67 -4.76 -18.85
N VAL A 93 20.56 -5.45 -19.16
CA VAL A 93 20.35 -6.05 -20.49
C VAL A 93 20.22 -4.97 -21.57
N VAL A 94 19.41 -3.94 -21.35
CA VAL A 94 19.14 -2.89 -22.34
C VAL A 94 20.33 -1.94 -22.54
N LEU A 95 21.12 -1.67 -21.50
CA LEU A 95 22.29 -0.78 -21.61
C LEU A 95 23.52 -1.48 -22.23
N LYS A 96 23.57 -2.82 -22.20
CA LYS A 96 24.62 -3.61 -22.85
C LYS A 96 24.25 -4.11 -24.25
N SER A 97 22.98 -4.01 -24.65
CA SER A 97 22.52 -4.22 -26.03
C SER A 97 22.76 -2.98 -26.88
#